data_AF-A0A6B3GH23-F1
#
_entry.id   AF-A0A6B3GH23-F1
#
_cell.length_a   1.000
_cell.length_b   1.000
_cell.length_c   1.000
_cell.angle_alpha   90.00
_cell.angle_beta   90.00
_cell.angle_gamma   90.00
#
_symmetry.space_group_name_H-M   'P 1'
#
loop_
_entity.id
_entity.type
_entity.pdbx_description
1 polymer ?
#
loop_
_entity_poly.entity_id
_entity_poly.type
_entity_poly.pdbx_seq_one_letter_code
_entity_poly.pdbx_strand_id
1 'polypeptide(L)'
;MSSPAGPERPPREADQIKVWFRVAPREDGPPPYETEGLWATRLGPDTARVDNVPFLRDGVAEGETVRFRTDDDGVHWAVGRVAESGNCTVRVLPVPDGPLGHDVRAVHERLAGFGLT
;
A
#
# COMPACT_ATOMS: atom_id res chain seq x y z
N MET A 1 -33.90 -10.93 0.38
CA MET A 1 -33.22 -10.60 -0.89
C MET A 1 -31.73 -10.81 -0.65
N SER A 2 -31.16 -11.92 -1.11
CA SER A 2 -29.74 -12.23 -0.91
C SER A 2 -28.93 -11.54 -2.00
N SER A 3 -27.91 -10.78 -1.62
CA SER A 3 -27.00 -10.12 -2.59
C SER A 3 -26.33 -11.16 -3.48
N PRO A 4 -26.15 -10.90 -4.79
CA PRO A 4 -25.41 -11.80 -5.64
C PRO A 4 -23.96 -11.87 -5.16
N ALA A 5 -23.40 -13.09 -5.14
CA ALA A 5 -21.99 -13.29 -4.89
C ALA A 5 -21.19 -12.44 -5.90
N GLY A 6 -20.31 -11.58 -5.39
CA GLY A 6 -19.36 -10.86 -6.22
C GLY A 6 -18.47 -11.82 -7.00
N PRO A 7 -17.76 -11.34 -8.04
CA PRO A 7 -16.90 -12.20 -8.85
C PRO A 7 -15.93 -12.98 -7.96
N GLU A 8 -15.81 -14.28 -8.24
CA GLU A 8 -14.95 -15.20 -7.50
C GLU A 8 -13.52 -14.68 -7.57
N ARG A 9 -12.96 -14.38 -6.40
CA ARG A 9 -11.61 -13.84 -6.29
C ARG A 9 -10.64 -14.92 -6.79
N PRO A 10 -9.67 -14.59 -7.65
CA PRO A 10 -8.72 -15.59 -8.14
C PRO A 10 -8.07 -16.35 -6.97
N PRO A 11 -7.71 -17.63 -7.16
CA PRO A 11 -7.04 -18.41 -6.12
C PRO A 11 -5.83 -17.62 -5.65
N ARG A 12 -5.69 -17.43 -4.33
CA ARG A 12 -4.47 -16.86 -3.78
C ARG A 12 -3.34 -17.79 -4.20
N GLU A 13 -2.30 -17.27 -4.83
CA GLU A 13 -1.04 -18.00 -4.89
C GLU A 13 -0.69 -18.42 -3.45
N ALA A 14 -0.26 -19.66 -3.25
CA ALA A 14 -0.18 -20.28 -1.93
C ALA A 14 0.64 -19.48 -0.89
N ASP A 15 1.43 -18.51 -1.36
CA ASP A 15 2.32 -17.68 -0.57
C ASP A 15 1.85 -16.22 -0.41
N GLN A 16 0.68 -15.83 -0.95
CA GLN A 16 0.17 -14.47 -0.77
C GLN A 16 -0.46 -14.28 0.62
N ILE A 17 0.12 -13.37 1.40
CA ILE A 17 -0.33 -12.99 2.73
C ILE A 17 -0.72 -11.51 2.77
N LYS A 18 -1.44 -11.13 3.83
CA LYS A 18 -1.69 -9.72 4.14
C LYS A 18 -0.77 -9.28 5.27
N VAL A 19 0.00 -8.21 5.05
CA VAL A 19 0.87 -7.61 6.06
C VAL A 19 0.31 -6.26 6.46
N TRP A 20 0.07 -6.07 7.76
CA TRP A 20 -0.49 -4.86 8.34
C TRP A 20 0.60 -3.92 8.83
N PHE A 21 0.43 -2.65 8.51
CA PHE A 21 1.31 -1.56 8.87
C PHE A 21 0.56 -0.61 9.79
N ARG A 22 1.27 -0.07 10.77
CA ARG A 22 0.79 1.07 11.56
C ARG A 22 1.06 2.36 10.78
N VAL A 23 0.03 3.21 10.68
CA VAL A 23 0.10 4.51 10.01
C VAL A 23 0.35 5.57 11.07
N ALA A 24 1.42 6.36 10.88
CA ALA A 24 1.75 7.45 11.79
C ALA A 24 0.93 8.71 11.44
N PRO A 25 0.64 9.57 12.43
CA PRO A 25 0.20 10.94 12.17
C PRO A 25 1.14 11.70 11.24
N ARG A 26 0.58 12.63 10.47
CA ARG A 26 1.32 13.50 9.55
C ARG A 26 1.17 14.96 9.92
N GLU A 27 1.95 15.83 9.29
CA GLU A 27 1.90 17.28 9.52
C GLU A 27 0.53 17.89 9.17
N ASP A 28 -0.16 17.33 8.18
CA ASP A 28 -1.49 17.73 7.73
C ASP A 28 -2.64 17.17 8.59
N GLY A 29 -2.33 16.36 9.60
CA GLY A 29 -3.30 15.85 10.57
C GLY A 29 -3.23 14.32 10.78
N PRO A 30 -4.14 13.78 11.60
CA PRO A 30 -4.23 12.33 11.81
C PRO A 30 -4.67 11.62 10.52
N PRO A 31 -4.18 10.40 10.25
CA PRO A 31 -4.65 9.63 9.11
C PRO A 31 -6.12 9.23 9.31
N PRO A 32 -6.87 8.99 8.22
CA PRO A 32 -8.25 8.49 8.32
C PRO A 32 -8.34 7.10 8.95
N TYR A 33 -7.24 6.33 8.89
CA TYR A 33 -7.11 5.00 9.49
C TYR A 33 -5.73 4.85 10.12
N GLU A 34 -5.67 4.20 11.28
CA GLU A 34 -4.43 3.96 12.03
C GLU A 34 -3.62 2.79 11.46
N THR A 35 -4.21 2.00 10.56
CA THR A 35 -3.57 0.83 9.97
C THR A 35 -3.87 0.71 8.49
N GLU A 36 -2.96 0.08 7.77
CA GLU A 36 -3.11 -0.28 6.37
C GLU A 36 -2.62 -1.71 6.17
N GLY A 37 -3.40 -2.53 5.46
CA GLY A 37 -2.99 -3.87 5.10
C GLY A 37 -2.62 -3.95 3.62
N LEU A 38 -1.37 -4.30 3.34
CA LEU A 38 -0.85 -4.53 2.00
C LEU A 38 -0.80 -6.03 1.69
N TRP A 39 -1.04 -6.39 0.44
CA TRP A 39 -0.75 -7.73 -0.05
C TRP A 39 0.75 -7.90 -0.22
N ALA A 40 1.22 -9.10 0.11
CA ALA A 40 2.62 -9.42 0.04
C ALA A 40 2.83 -10.91 -0.26
N THR A 41 3.89 -11.22 -1.00
CA THR A 41 4.35 -12.58 -1.25
C THR A 41 5.29 -12.97 -0.12
N ARG A 42 4.95 -14.01 0.63
CA ARG A 42 5.80 -14.55 1.69
C ARG A 42 7.10 -15.07 1.10
N LEU A 43 8.23 -14.62 1.64
CA LEU A 43 9.58 -15.06 1.23
C LEU A 43 10.21 -16.00 2.27
N GLY A 44 9.71 -15.99 3.50
CA GLY A 44 10.22 -16.81 4.58
C GLY A 44 9.34 -16.81 5.82
N PRO A 45 9.87 -17.26 6.97
CA PRO A 45 9.12 -17.33 8.22
C PRO A 45 8.62 -15.97 8.70
N ASP A 46 9.45 -14.93 8.55
CA ASP A 46 9.24 -13.57 9.06
C ASP A 46 9.41 -12.48 7.98
N THR A 47 9.55 -12.84 6.70
CA THR A 47 9.77 -11.88 5.60
C THR A 47 8.79 -12.05 4.45
N ALA A 48 8.41 -10.93 3.85
CA ALA A 48 7.53 -10.89 2.68
C ALA A 48 7.85 -9.69 1.78
N ARG A 49 7.61 -9.84 0.49
CA ARG A 49 7.72 -8.76 -0.51
C ARG A 49 6.36 -8.11 -0.70
N VAL A 50 6.28 -6.79 -0.56
CA VAL A 50 5.04 -6.02 -0.80
C VAL A 50 4.68 -6.07 -2.30
N ASP A 51 3.43 -6.40 -2.62
CA ASP A 51 2.97 -6.60 -4.01
C ASP A 51 2.01 -5.52 -4.51
N ASN A 52 1.74 -4.48 -3.71
CA ASN A 52 0.94 -3.34 -4.16
C ASN A 52 1.40 -2.03 -3.54
N VAL A 53 1.17 -0.93 -4.27
CA VAL A 53 1.44 0.44 -3.81
C VAL A 53 0.63 0.75 -2.53
N PRO A 54 1.26 1.28 -1.46
CA PRO A 54 0.55 1.74 -0.27
C PRO A 54 -0.19 3.05 -0.52
N PHE A 55 -1.36 3.18 0.11
CA PHE A 55 -2.19 4.37 0.09
C PHE A 55 -1.89 5.29 1.27
N LEU A 56 -1.69 4.73 2.47
CA LEU A 56 -1.49 5.48 3.72
C LEU A 56 -0.06 5.36 4.24
N ARG A 57 0.61 4.22 4.08
CA ARG A 57 1.89 3.99 4.70
C ARG A 57 3.00 4.72 3.94
N ASP A 58 3.56 5.75 4.58
CA ASP A 58 4.72 6.46 4.05
C ASP A 58 6.01 5.65 4.27
N GLY A 59 6.98 5.83 3.37
CA GLY A 59 8.29 5.18 3.42
C GLY A 59 8.26 3.68 3.12
N VAL A 60 7.15 3.18 2.55
CA VAL A 60 7.05 1.82 2.00
C VAL A 60 6.71 1.93 0.52
N ALA A 61 7.27 1.05 -0.30
CA ALA A 61 6.98 0.96 -1.72
C ALA A 61 6.68 -0.47 -2.16
N GLU A 62 5.98 -0.59 -3.29
CA GLU A 62 5.81 -1.88 -3.95
C GLU A 62 7.18 -2.51 -4.25
N GLY A 63 7.26 -3.82 -4.09
CA GLY A 63 8.47 -4.62 -4.27
C GLY A 63 9.42 -4.61 -3.07
N GLU A 64 9.20 -3.78 -2.06
CA GLU A 64 10.06 -3.79 -0.87
C GLU A 64 9.89 -5.09 -0.09
N THR A 65 11.01 -5.60 0.45
CA THR A 65 10.98 -6.71 1.38
C THR A 65 10.86 -6.18 2.80
N VAL A 66 9.83 -6.61 3.51
CA VAL A 66 9.58 -6.24 4.91
C VAL A 66 9.72 -7.45 5.82
N ARG A 67 10.11 -7.19 7.06
CA ARG A 67 9.96 -8.15 8.16
C ARG A 67 8.58 -7.95 8.79
N PHE A 68 7.92 -9.04 9.14
CA PHE A 68 6.69 -9.02 9.92
C PHE A 68 6.80 -9.93 11.15
N ARG A 69 5.91 -9.71 12.11
CA ARG A 69 5.67 -10.59 13.25
C ARG A 69 4.20 -11.00 13.24
N THR A 70 3.93 -12.28 13.41
CA THR A 70 2.57 -12.78 13.59
C THR A 70 2.17 -12.61 15.05
N ASP A 71 1.01 -12.02 15.32
CA ASP A 71 0.44 -11.98 16.67
C ASP A 71 -0.40 -13.22 16.99
N ASP A 72 -0.99 -13.25 18.18
CA ASP A 72 -1.75 -14.39 18.68
C ASP A 72 -3.06 -14.62 17.89
N ASP A 73 -3.53 -13.60 17.16
CA ASP A 73 -4.71 -13.66 16.29
C ASP A 73 -4.34 -14.07 14.85
N GLY A 74 -3.07 -14.36 14.58
CA GLY A 74 -2.57 -14.74 13.26
C GLY A 74 -2.34 -13.56 12.31
N VAL A 75 -2.38 -12.32 12.81
CA VAL A 75 -2.17 -11.11 12.01
C VAL A 75 -0.69 -10.84 11.83
N HIS A 76 -0.24 -10.67 10.58
CA HIS A 76 1.13 -10.33 10.27
C HIS A 76 1.35 -8.82 10.34
N TRP A 77 2.07 -8.34 11.36
CA TRP A 77 2.41 -6.93 11.53
C TRP A 77 3.80 -6.62 11.02
N ALA A 78 3.94 -5.67 10.10
CA ALA A 78 5.23 -5.16 9.67
C ALA A 78 6.00 -4.56 10.86
N VAL A 79 7.26 -4.95 11.00
CA VAL A 79 8.17 -4.46 12.05
C VAL A 79 9.40 -3.74 11.50
N GLY A 80 9.58 -3.73 10.19
CA GLY A 80 10.65 -2.95 9.54
C GLY A 80 10.92 -3.40 8.11
N ARG A 81 11.66 -2.57 7.37
CA ARG A 81 12.17 -2.90 6.04
C ARG A 81 13.43 -3.75 6.15
N VAL A 82 13.56 -4.72 5.26
CA VAL A 82 14.70 -5.63 5.15
C VAL A 82 15.51 -5.36 3.88
N ALA A 83 14.84 -5.07 2.76
CA ALA A 83 15.50 -4.71 1.52
C ALA A 83 14.68 -3.69 0.73
N GLU A 84 15.38 -2.78 0.06
CA GLU A 84 14.80 -1.78 -0.83
C GLU A 84 14.51 -2.38 -2.20
N SER A 85 13.41 -1.96 -2.82
CA SER A 85 13.11 -2.29 -4.22
C SER A 85 13.73 -1.31 -5.22
N GLY A 86 14.22 -0.16 -4.74
CA GLY A 86 14.54 0.99 -5.58
C GLY A 86 13.32 1.80 -6.01
N ASN A 87 12.10 1.35 -5.69
CA ASN A 87 10.88 2.12 -5.93
C ASN A 87 10.67 3.17 -4.83
N CYS A 88 9.82 4.14 -5.12
CA CYS A 88 9.27 5.05 -4.13
C CYS A 88 7.76 5.19 -4.33
N THR A 89 7.04 5.48 -3.24
CA THR A 89 5.62 5.79 -3.31
C THR A 89 5.42 7.29 -3.14
N VAL A 90 4.69 7.90 -4.06
CA VAL A 90 4.33 9.32 -3.99
C VAL A 90 2.82 9.44 -3.97
N ARG A 91 2.28 10.08 -2.93
CA ARG A 91 0.85 10.40 -2.84
C ARG A 91 0.61 11.81 -3.36
N VAL A 92 -0.29 11.96 -4.32
CA VAL A 92 -0.63 13.25 -4.92
C VAL A 92 -2.07 13.61 -4.55
N LEU A 93 -2.25 14.78 -3.95
CA LEU A 93 -3.55 15.37 -3.65
C LEU A 93 -3.68 16.72 -4.38
N PRO A 94 -4.49 16.81 -5.46
CA PRO A 94 -4.74 18.09 -6.12
C PRO A 94 -5.56 19.01 -5.22
N VAL A 95 -5.07 20.24 -5.01
CA VAL A 95 -5.73 21.26 -4.19
C VAL A 95 -6.42 22.31 -5.08
N PRO A 96 -7.53 22.94 -4.62
CA PRO A 96 -8.33 23.83 -5.47
C PRO A 96 -7.54 25.01 -6.03
N ASP A 97 -6.65 25.60 -5.22
CA ASP A 97 -5.85 26.77 -5.60
C ASP A 97 -4.59 26.41 -6.40
N GLY A 98 -4.40 25.13 -6.71
CA GLY A 98 -3.29 24.65 -7.53
C GLY A 98 -3.47 24.96 -9.02
N PRO A 99 -2.39 24.99 -9.81
CA PRO A 99 -2.44 25.33 -11.24
C PRO A 99 -3.26 24.34 -12.10
N LEU A 100 -3.53 23.13 -11.57
CA LEU A 100 -4.37 22.11 -12.21
C LEU A 100 -5.74 21.96 -11.52
N GLY A 101 -6.00 22.72 -10.45
CA GLY A 101 -7.20 22.58 -9.61
C GLY A 101 -7.45 21.12 -9.18
N HIS A 102 -8.73 20.75 -9.10
CA HIS A 102 -9.16 19.37 -8.85
C HIS A 102 -9.20 18.48 -10.11
N ASP A 103 -8.58 18.89 -11.21
CA ASP A 103 -8.63 18.13 -12.46
C ASP A 103 -7.65 16.93 -12.42
N VAL A 104 -8.20 15.77 -12.05
CA VAL A 104 -7.45 14.51 -12.00
C VAL A 104 -6.85 14.13 -13.35
N ARG A 105 -7.50 14.47 -14.47
CA ARG A 105 -7.00 14.16 -15.80
C ARG A 105 -5.79 15.01 -16.13
N ALA A 106 -5.85 16.31 -15.85
CA ALA A 106 -4.72 17.20 -16.06
C ALA A 106 -3.50 16.82 -15.19
N VAL A 107 -3.74 16.39 -13.95
CA VAL A 107 -2.68 15.87 -13.05
C VAL A 107 -2.06 14.60 -13.61
N HIS A 108 -2.89 13.64 -14.04
CA HIS A 108 -2.42 12.41 -14.65
C HIS A 108 -1.61 12.67 -15.93
N GLU A 109 -2.12 13.50 -16.85
CA GLU A 109 -1.43 13.87 -18.09
C GLU A 109 -0.07 14.55 -17.81
N ARG A 110 0.01 15.38 -16.78
CA ARG A 110 1.26 16.04 -16.36
C ARG A 110 2.29 15.06 -15.81
N LEU A 111 1.85 14.02 -15.10
CA LEU A 111 2.72 13.03 -14.47
C LEU A 111 3.03 11.82 -15.37
N ALA A 112 2.24 11.57 -16.41
CA ALA A 112 2.41 10.44 -17.33
C ALA A 112 3.81 10.38 -17.97
N GLY A 113 4.45 11.53 -18.20
CA GLY A 113 5.80 11.61 -18.76
C GLY A 113 6.91 11.01 -17.87
N PHE A 114 6.63 10.73 -16.60
CA PHE A 114 7.58 10.09 -15.68
C PHE A 114 7.50 8.56 -15.65
N GLY A 115 6.54 7.94 -16.36
CA GLY A 115 6.42 6.48 -16.39
C GLY A 115 6.03 5.85 -15.05
N LEU A 116 5.17 6.53 -14.29
CA LEU A 116 4.65 6.05 -13.00
C LEU A 116 3.55 5.00 -13.21
N THR A 117 3.41 4.07 -12.26
CA THR A 117 2.37 3.03 -12.22
C THR A 117 1.35 3.28 -11.13
#